data_AF-A0A9E4EC17-F1
#
_entry.id   AF-A0A9E4EC17-F1
#
_cell.length_a   1.000
_cell.length_b   1.000
_cell.length_c   1.000
_cell.angle_alpha   90.00
_cell.angle_beta   90.00
_cell.angle_gamma   90.00
#
_symmetry.space_group_name_H-M   'P 1'
#
loop_
_entity.id
_entity.type
_entity.pdbx_description
1 polymer ?
#
loop_
_entity_poly.entity_id
_entity_poly.type
_entity_poly.pdbx_seq_one_letter_code
_entity_poly.pdbx_strand_id
1 'polypeptide(L)'
;MLDILTRREPHLTVPEKEEVKTAVRRLLETLKQEKLGSDWRKRTQSKAEVKETVSNILDDELPLPYTPELFSRKSEAVYQHIYDSYYGEGKSIYTQN
;
A
#
# COMPACT_ATOMS: atom_id res chain seq x y z
N MET A 1 3.31 4.21 -5.28
CA MET A 1 2.22 3.65 -4.44
C MET A 1 0.87 4.32 -4.66
N LEU A 2 0.72 5.65 -4.55
CA LEU A 2 -0.57 6.33 -4.75
C LEU A 2 -1.20 6.01 -6.12
N ASP A 3 -0.40 6.02 -7.19
CA ASP A 3 -0.82 5.61 -8.54
C ASP A 3 -1.42 4.21 -8.63
N ILE A 4 -1.05 3.29 -7.72
CA ILE A 4 -1.58 1.92 -7.72
C ILE A 4 -3.06 1.95 -7.34
N LEU A 5 -3.40 2.75 -6.33
CA LEU A 5 -4.75 2.92 -5.82
C LEU A 5 -5.60 3.75 -6.79
N THR A 6 -5.05 4.82 -7.37
CA THR A 6 -5.79 5.75 -8.23
C THR A 6 -5.84 5.37 -9.72
N ARG A 7 -5.07 4.37 -10.20
CA ARG A 7 -5.09 3.97 -11.62
C ARG A 7 -6.35 3.22 -12.02
N ARG A 8 -6.91 3.63 -13.17
CA ARG A 8 -8.03 3.07 -13.93
C ARG A 8 -9.39 3.19 -13.25
N GLU A 9 -9.57 2.55 -12.11
CA GLU A 9 -10.83 2.53 -11.35
C GLU A 9 -10.49 2.39 -9.86
N PRO A 10 -11.25 3.04 -8.96
CA PRO A 10 -12.47 3.82 -9.20
C PRO A 10 -12.22 5.28 -9.65
N HIS A 11 -13.26 5.93 -10.21
CA HIS A 11 -13.27 7.36 -10.50
C HIS A 11 -13.35 8.16 -9.19
N LEU A 12 -12.19 8.45 -8.61
CA LEU A 12 -12.09 9.24 -7.39
C LEU A 12 -12.21 10.73 -7.72
N THR A 13 -13.03 11.43 -6.95
CA THR A 13 -13.07 12.90 -6.91
C THR A 13 -11.80 13.46 -6.29
N VAL A 14 -11.60 14.78 -6.41
CA VAL A 14 -10.45 15.48 -5.80
C VAL A 14 -10.32 15.20 -4.29
N PRO A 15 -11.37 15.32 -3.45
CA PRO A 15 -11.26 15.01 -2.03
C PRO A 15 -10.93 13.54 -1.77
N GLU A 16 -11.55 12.59 -2.48
CA GLU A 16 -11.28 11.17 -2.28
C GLU A 16 -9.83 10.79 -2.64
N LYS A 17 -9.22 11.48 -3.62
CA LYS A 17 -7.79 11.31 -3.92
C LYS A 17 -6.90 11.80 -2.78
N GLU A 18 -7.29 12.86 -2.08
CA GLU A 18 -6.56 13.36 -0.92
C GLU A 18 -6.68 12.40 0.27
N GLU A 19 -7.84 11.78 0.47
CA GLU A 19 -8.04 10.72 1.47
C GLU A 19 -7.15 9.52 1.17
N VAL A 20 -7.18 9.00 -0.06
CA VAL A 20 -6.30 7.90 -0.49
C VAL A 20 -4.82 8.25 -0.31
N LYS A 21 -4.43 9.51 -0.57
CA LYS A 21 -3.05 9.97 -0.36
C LYS A 21 -2.67 9.99 1.12
N THR A 22 -3.60 10.34 1.99
CA THR A 22 -3.41 10.34 3.45
C THR A 22 -3.30 8.91 3.97
N ALA A 23 -4.20 8.02 3.54
CA ALA A 23 -4.18 6.60 3.82
C ALA A 23 -2.82 5.97 3.48
N VAL A 24 -2.33 6.22 2.25
CA VAL A 24 -1.03 5.71 1.78
C VAL A 24 0.14 6.23 2.60
N ARG A 25 0.10 7.50 3.00
CA ARG A 25 1.15 8.11 3.84
C ARG A 25 1.17 7.45 5.22
N ARG A 26 0.02 7.38 5.88
CA ARG A 26 -0.11 6.70 7.18
C ARG A 26 0.38 5.27 7.12
N LEU A 27 -0.08 4.50 6.13
CA LEU A 27 0.37 3.14 5.92
C LEU A 27 1.90 3.04 5.83
N LEU A 28 2.53 3.89 5.01
CA LEU A 28 3.99 3.89 4.87
C LEU A 28 4.71 4.29 6.15
N GLU A 29 4.18 5.25 6.91
CA GLU A 29 4.76 5.68 8.18
C GLU A 29 4.68 4.56 9.22
N THR A 30 3.50 3.96 9.41
CA THR A 30 3.28 2.81 10.31
C THR A 30 4.20 1.66 9.95
N LEU A 31 4.26 1.29 8.66
CA LEU A 31 5.13 0.21 8.22
C LEU A 31 6.61 0.54 8.48
N LYS A 32 7.07 1.75 8.16
CA LYS A 32 8.47 2.17 8.40
C LYS A 32 8.85 2.17 9.88
N GLN A 33 7.95 2.62 10.75
CA GLN A 33 8.21 2.72 12.19
C GLN A 33 8.14 1.36 12.88
N GLU A 34 7.13 0.54 12.55
CA GLU A 34 6.79 -0.64 13.35
C GLU A 34 7.15 -1.97 12.68
N LYS A 35 7.01 -2.06 11.35
CA LYS A 35 7.02 -3.37 10.65
C LYS A 35 8.24 -3.58 9.76
N LEU A 36 8.88 -2.53 9.24
CA LEU A 36 10.02 -2.58 8.32
C LEU A 36 11.37 -2.62 9.05
N GLY A 37 11.49 -3.44 10.09
CA GLY A 37 12.76 -3.70 10.78
C GLY A 37 13.73 -4.58 9.96
N SER A 38 14.96 -4.77 10.43
CA SER A 38 16.07 -5.37 9.66
C SER A 38 15.80 -6.73 8.98
N ASP A 39 14.85 -7.54 9.47
CA ASP A 39 14.57 -8.89 8.94
C ASP A 39 13.10 -9.16 8.61
N TRP A 40 12.27 -8.13 8.44
CA TRP A 40 10.82 -8.29 8.22
C TRP A 40 10.48 -9.17 7.01
N ARG A 41 11.31 -9.17 5.96
CA ARG A 41 11.12 -10.02 4.78
C ARG A 41 11.55 -11.46 4.99
N LYS A 42 12.42 -11.75 5.97
CA LYS A 42 12.85 -13.13 6.26
C LYS A 42 11.84 -13.85 7.13
N ARG A 43 11.13 -13.12 8.00
CA ARG A 43 10.14 -13.71 8.90
C ARG A 43 8.76 -13.78 8.23
N THR A 44 8.23 -14.99 8.12
CA THR A 44 6.84 -15.22 7.63
C THR A 44 5.82 -14.46 8.48
N GLN A 45 6.05 -14.37 9.80
CA GLN A 45 5.20 -13.62 10.71
C GLN A 45 5.17 -12.13 10.35
N SER A 46 6.34 -11.49 10.22
CA SER A 46 6.42 -10.07 9.85
C SER A 46 5.83 -9.78 8.46
N LYS A 47 5.97 -10.69 7.49
CA LYS A 47 5.28 -10.60 6.20
C LYS A 47 3.76 -10.61 6.34
N ALA A 48 3.22 -11.53 7.15
CA ALA A 48 1.79 -11.61 7.42
C ALA A 48 1.29 -10.35 8.13
N GLU A 49 2.02 -9.86 9.14
CA GLU A 49 1.70 -8.62 9.84
C GLU A 49 1.70 -7.40 8.92
N VAL A 50 2.66 -7.30 7.99
CA VAL A 50 2.69 -6.22 6.99
C VAL A 50 1.45 -6.31 6.10
N LYS A 51 1.11 -7.49 5.58
CA LYS A 51 -0.07 -7.68 4.72
C LYS A 51 -1.36 -7.34 5.48
N GLU A 52 -1.48 -7.76 6.73
CA GLU A 52 -2.62 -7.46 7.59
C GLU A 52 -2.73 -5.97 7.90
N THR A 53 -1.61 -5.31 8.21
CA THR A 53 -1.56 -3.86 8.46
C THR A 53 -1.97 -3.07 7.21
N VAL A 54 -1.47 -3.48 6.04
CA VAL A 54 -1.87 -2.91 4.75
C VAL A 54 -3.38 -3.01 4.55
N SER A 55 -3.95 -4.19 4.74
CA SER A 55 -5.40 -4.37 4.62
C SER A 55 -6.17 -3.53 5.64
N ASN A 56 -5.82 -3.56 6.92
CA ASN A 56 -6.55 -2.82 7.95
C ASN A 56 -6.53 -1.29 7.70
N ILE A 57 -5.37 -0.72 7.38
CA ILE A 57 -5.27 0.74 7.15
C ILE A 57 -6.00 1.13 5.87
N LEU A 58 -5.91 0.31 4.82
CA LEU A 58 -6.66 0.58 3.60
C LEU A 58 -8.16 0.40 3.82
N ASP A 59 -8.62 -0.52 4.66
CA ASP A 59 -10.05 -0.72 4.94
C ASP A 59 -10.63 0.45 5.74
N ASP A 60 -9.86 0.97 6.72
CA ASP A 60 -10.26 2.09 7.56
C ASP A 60 -10.25 3.44 6.80
N GLU A 61 -9.29 3.62 5.89
CA GLU A 61 -9.03 4.94 5.28
C GLU A 61 -9.44 5.02 3.78
N LEU A 62 -9.81 3.91 3.12
CA LEU A 62 -10.28 3.99 1.74
C LEU A 62 -11.74 4.45 1.66
N PRO A 63 -12.06 5.35 0.73
CA PRO A 63 -13.41 5.85 0.58
C PRO A 63 -14.33 4.80 -0.05
N LEU A 64 -15.64 4.98 0.15
CA LEU A 64 -16.74 4.13 -0.33
C LEU A 64 -16.68 3.61 -1.78
N PRO A 65 -16.16 4.33 -2.81
CA PRO A 65 -16.08 3.77 -4.17
C PRO A 65 -15.14 2.56 -4.30
N TYR A 66 -14.32 2.24 -3.29
CA TYR A 66 -13.55 1.00 -3.27
C TYR A 66 -14.44 -0.17 -2.89
N THR A 67 -14.89 -0.91 -3.90
CA THR A 67 -15.55 -2.21 -3.68
C THR A 67 -14.57 -3.22 -3.07
N PRO A 68 -15.04 -4.24 -2.34
CA PRO A 68 -14.18 -5.26 -1.74
C PRO A 68 -13.30 -5.99 -2.77
N GLU A 69 -13.77 -6.12 -4.02
CA GLU A 69 -12.98 -6.70 -5.11
C GLU A 69 -11.83 -5.80 -5.55
N LEU A 70 -12.08 -4.49 -5.70
CA LEU A 70 -11.02 -3.51 -5.97
C LEU A 70 -10.05 -3.44 -4.79
N PHE A 71 -10.56 -3.36 -3.58
CA PHE A 71 -9.78 -3.36 -2.36
C PHE A 71 -8.77 -4.52 -2.33
N SER A 72 -9.23 -5.77 -2.54
CA SER A 72 -8.35 -6.94 -2.50
C SER A 72 -7.23 -6.87 -3.54
N ARG A 73 -7.56 -6.52 -4.79
CA ARG A 73 -6.56 -6.37 -5.87
C ARG A 73 -5.56 -5.24 -5.58
N LYS A 74 -6.05 -4.13 -5.03
CA LYS A 74 -5.23 -2.94 -4.77
C LYS A 74 -4.34 -3.14 -3.54
N SER A 75 -4.86 -3.71 -2.46
CA SER A 75 -4.10 -4.10 -1.26
C SER A 75 -2.96 -5.05 -1.62
N GLU A 76 -3.20 -6.03 -2.51
CA GLU A 76 -2.15 -6.93 -2.98
C GLU A 76 -1.08 -6.19 -3.81
N ALA A 77 -1.49 -5.31 -4.72
CA ALA A 77 -0.56 -4.50 -5.51
C ALA A 77 0.26 -3.52 -4.65
N VAL A 78 -0.34 -2.95 -3.60
CA VAL A 78 0.33 -2.10 -2.62
C VAL A 78 1.35 -2.91 -1.83
N TYR A 79 0.98 -4.09 -1.32
CA TYR A 79 1.88 -5.00 -0.63
C TYR A 79 3.06 -5.41 -1.53
N GLN A 80 2.81 -5.78 -2.78
CA GLN A 80 3.86 -6.11 -3.75
C GLN A 80 4.81 -4.92 -3.97
N HIS A 81 4.27 -3.71 -4.11
CA HIS A 81 5.08 -2.51 -4.27
C HIS A 81 5.92 -2.18 -3.03
N ILE A 82 5.42 -2.43 -1.81
CA ILE A 82 6.22 -2.33 -0.58
C ILE A 82 7.33 -3.37 -0.61
N TYR A 83 6.97 -4.62 -0.89
CA TYR A 83 7.92 -5.72 -0.93
C TYR A 83 9.07 -5.44 -1.90
N ASP A 84 8.78 -4.89 -3.08
CA ASP A 84 9.75 -4.49 -4.10
C ASP A 84 10.49 -3.18 -3.76
N SER A 85 9.80 -2.14 -3.28
CA SER A 85 10.42 -0.84 -2.97
C SER A 85 11.44 -0.93 -1.85
N TYR A 86 11.24 -1.85 -0.90
CA TYR A 86 12.22 -2.13 0.15
C TYR A 86 13.14 -3.30 -0.21
N TYR A 87 13.06 -3.84 -1.42
CA TYR A 87 13.91 -4.94 -1.88
C TYR A 87 15.35 -4.51 -2.20
N GLY A 88 15.53 -3.33 -2.78
CA GLY A 88 16.82 -2.87 -3.28
C GLY A 88 17.27 -1.54 -2.68
N GLU A 89 18.52 -1.49 -2.26
CA GLU A 89 19.31 -0.26 -2.22
C GLU A 89 19.10 0.53 -3.53
N GLY A 90 18.40 1.66 -3.47
CA GLY A 90 18.50 2.73 -4.47
C GLY A 90 17.97 2.49 -5.89
N LYS A 91 17.24 1.42 -6.20
CA LYS A 91 16.62 1.26 -7.54
C LYS A 91 15.12 1.52 -7.50
N SER A 92 14.78 2.80 -7.63
CA SER A 92 13.42 3.26 -7.84
C SER A 92 12.81 2.61 -9.09
N ILE A 93 11.80 1.77 -8.88
CA ILE A 93 10.87 1.28 -9.91
C ILE A 93 9.98 2.45 -10.41
N TYR A 94 10.61 3.40 -11.10
CA TYR A 94 9.99 4.24 -12.14
C TYR A 94 10.61 3.83 -13.48
N THR A 95 10.36 2.59 -13.90
CA THR A 95 10.55 2.18 -15.30
C THR A 95 9.48 1.16 -15.60
N GLN A 96 8.31 1.65 -16.00
CA GLN A 96 7.45 0.92 -16.92
C GLN A 96 6.66 1.94 -17.73
N ASN A 97 7.36 2.40 -18.77
CA ASN A 97 6.94 2.55 -20.17
C ASN A 97 5.60 3.25 -20.46
#